data_AF-A0A7S2S0B2-F1
#
_entry.id   AF-A0A7S2S0B2-F1
#
_cell.length_a   1.000
_cell.length_b   1.000
_cell.length_c   1.000
_cell.angle_alpha   90.00
_cell.angle_beta   90.00
_cell.angle_gamma   90.00
#
_symmetry.space_group_name_H-M   'P 1'
#
loop_
_entity.id
_entity.type
_entity.pdbx_description
1 polymer ?
#
loop_
_entity_poly.entity_id
_entity_poly.type
_entity_poly.pdbx_seq_one_letter_code
_entity_poly.pdbx_strand_id
1 'polypeptide(L)'
;GTATANRSHPQTHDLIGLFVNTLALRVNLNGDWTTRELLNYVRNLVANARVNESVPFQKVVEALGVTRDRSRHPVFQVCFGSDDTAVNEKLSFGEASHPAGTK
;
A
#
# COMPACT_ATOMS: atom_id res chain seq x y z
N GLY A 1 7.00 -0.96 -6.09
CA GLY A 1 6.08 -1.95 -5.50
C GLY A 1 5.20 -1.28 -4.48
N THR A 2 4.20 -2.00 -3.99
CA THR A 2 3.33 -1.53 -2.90
C THR A 2 2.99 -2.69 -1.97
N ALA A 3 2.83 -2.39 -0.68
CA ALA A 3 2.37 -3.35 0.31
C ALA A 3 0.84 -3.39 0.30
N THR A 4 0.26 -4.59 0.31
CA THR A 4 -1.19 -4.79 0.37
C THR A 4 -1.54 -5.60 1.61
N ALA A 5 -2.62 -5.23 2.31
CA ALA A 5 -3.00 -5.87 3.57
C ALA A 5 -3.40 -7.36 3.41
N ASN A 6 -3.86 -7.76 2.21
CA ASN A 6 -4.28 -9.12 1.86
C ASN A 6 -5.27 -9.75 2.88
N ARG A 7 -6.18 -8.92 3.42
CA ARG A 7 -7.25 -9.31 4.36
C ARG A 7 -8.62 -9.41 3.69
N SER A 8 -8.68 -9.81 2.42
CA SER A 8 -9.93 -9.89 1.66
C SER A 8 -10.88 -11.00 2.15
N HIS A 9 -10.38 -11.94 2.97
CA HIS A 9 -11.21 -12.99 3.55
C HIS A 9 -11.70 -12.61 4.96
N PRO A 10 -13.00 -12.69 5.28
CA PRO A 10 -13.53 -12.26 6.58
C PRO A 10 -12.88 -12.95 7.78
N GLN A 11 -12.46 -14.21 7.62
CA GLN A 11 -11.82 -14.99 8.68
C GLN A 11 -10.42 -14.49 9.05
N THR A 12 -9.75 -13.72 8.18
CA THR A 12 -8.40 -13.21 8.43
C THR A 12 -8.40 -11.78 8.97
N HIS A 13 -9.57 -11.18 9.17
CA HIS A 13 -9.68 -9.80 9.62
C HIS A 13 -9.12 -9.62 11.05
N ASP A 14 -9.54 -10.48 11.98
CA ASP A 14 -9.22 -10.35 13.41
C ASP A 14 -8.02 -11.20 13.86
N LEU A 15 -7.30 -11.80 12.90
CA LEU A 15 -6.12 -12.62 13.20
C LEU A 15 -4.86 -11.75 13.34
N ILE A 16 -4.09 -12.06 14.39
CA ILE A 16 -2.73 -11.55 14.59
C ILE A 16 -1.78 -12.40 13.74
N GLY A 17 -1.10 -11.76 12.77
CA GLY A 17 -0.17 -12.42 11.86
C GLY A 17 0.33 -11.51 10.74
N LEU A 18 1.36 -11.95 10.02
CA LEU A 18 1.91 -11.23 8.85
C LEU A 18 1.13 -11.63 7.59
N PHE A 19 0.08 -10.87 7.27
CA PHE A 19 -0.74 -11.09 6.07
C PHE A 19 -0.29 -10.25 4.88
N VAL A 20 0.57 -9.25 5.09
CA VAL A 20 0.99 -8.31 4.05
C VAL A 20 1.59 -9.05 2.85
N ASN A 21 1.01 -8.81 1.67
CA ASN A 21 1.62 -9.21 0.41
C ASN A 21 2.26 -8.01 -0.29
N THR A 22 3.17 -8.28 -1.22
CA THR A 22 3.82 -7.25 -2.03
C THR A 22 3.33 -7.33 -3.47
N LEU A 23 2.78 -6.22 -3.96
CA LEU A 23 2.37 -6.08 -5.36
C LEU A 23 3.44 -5.30 -6.14
N ALA A 24 4.06 -5.96 -7.13
CA ALA A 24 4.98 -5.31 -8.05
C ALA A 24 4.20 -4.68 -9.22
N LEU A 25 4.43 -3.38 -9.45
CA LEU A 25 3.78 -2.61 -10.51
C LEU A 25 4.84 -2.15 -11.50
N ARG A 26 4.65 -2.45 -12.79
CA ARG A 26 5.52 -2.01 -13.88
C ARG A 26 4.79 -1.00 -14.76
N VAL A 27 5.12 0.27 -14.60
CA VAL A 27 4.57 1.35 -15.43
C VAL A 27 5.52 1.60 -16.60
N ASN A 28 5.02 1.56 -17.83
CA ASN A 28 5.76 1.97 -19.01
C ASN A 28 5.49 3.46 -19.29
N LEU A 29 6.55 4.28 -19.30
CA LEU A 29 6.47 5.74 -19.49
C LEU A 29 6.93 6.18 -20.88
N ASN A 30 7.18 5.26 -21.82
CA ASN A 30 7.80 5.55 -23.12
C ASN A 30 6.85 6.19 -24.17
N GLY A 31 5.77 6.85 -23.75
CA GLY A 31 4.81 7.47 -24.68
C GLY A 31 4.64 8.97 -24.43
N ASP A 32 4.13 9.68 -25.42
CA ASP A 32 3.72 11.08 -25.28
C ASP A 32 2.33 11.13 -24.62
N TRP A 33 2.32 11.09 -23.29
CA TRP A 33 1.11 11.12 -22.48
C TRP A 33 0.90 12.51 -21.89
N THR A 34 -0.35 12.99 -21.92
CA THR A 34 -0.76 14.02 -20.98
C THR A 34 -0.81 13.44 -19.55
N THR A 35 -0.71 14.30 -18.54
CA THR A 35 -0.83 13.89 -17.13
C THR A 35 -2.12 13.11 -16.87
N ARG A 36 -3.23 13.51 -17.49
CA ARG A 36 -4.53 12.85 -17.32
C ARG A 36 -4.55 11.44 -17.88
N GLU A 37 -3.96 11.23 -19.06
CA GLU A 37 -3.91 9.91 -19.68
C GLU A 37 -3.01 8.97 -18.90
N LEU A 38 -1.85 9.45 -18.45
CA LEU A 38 -0.95 8.67 -17.61
C LEU A 38 -1.64 8.22 -16.31
N LEU A 39 -2.37 9.12 -15.63
CA LEU A 39 -3.11 8.78 -14.41
C LEU A 39 -4.19 7.72 -14.66
N ASN A 40 -4.94 7.84 -15.75
CA ASN A 40 -5.95 6.84 -16.11
C ASN A 40 -5.33 5.48 -16.44
N TYR A 41 -4.21 5.48 -17.17
CA TYR A 41 -3.44 4.27 -17.47
C TYR A 41 -2.95 3.58 -16.19
N VAL A 42 -2.30 4.33 -15.30
CA VAL A 42 -1.79 3.81 -14.03
C VAL A 42 -2.93 3.30 -13.15
N ARG A 43 -4.07 4.01 -13.07
CA ARG A 43 -5.25 3.55 -12.33
C ARG A 43 -5.73 2.19 -12.83
N ASN A 44 -5.87 2.03 -14.14
CA ASN A 44 -6.33 0.77 -14.74
C ASN A 44 -5.29 -0.35 -14.51
N LEU A 45 -4.01 -0.04 -14.64
CA LEU A 45 -2.92 -0.98 -14.35
C LEU A 45 -2.97 -1.48 -12.90
N VAL A 46 -3.14 -0.57 -11.93
CA VAL A 46 -3.26 -0.92 -10.51
C VAL A 46 -4.50 -1.75 -10.27
N ALA A 47 -5.66 -1.36 -10.81
CA ALA A 47 -6.92 -2.12 -10.66
C ALA A 47 -6.77 -3.56 -11.19
N ASN A 48 -6.15 -3.75 -12.35
CA ASN A 48 -5.90 -5.08 -12.92
C ASN A 48 -4.91 -5.89 -12.08
N ALA A 49 -3.87 -5.25 -11.54
CA ALA A 49 -2.91 -5.92 -10.67
C ALA A 49 -3.56 -6.40 -9.36
N ARG A 50 -4.54 -5.65 -8.83
CA ARG A 50 -5.28 -6.01 -7.61
C ARG A 50 -6.05 -7.33 -7.71
N VAL A 51 -6.51 -7.70 -8.92
CA VAL A 51 -7.25 -8.96 -9.15
C VAL A 51 -6.44 -10.18 -8.70
N ASN A 52 -5.11 -10.11 -8.73
CA ASN A 52 -4.20 -11.19 -8.34
C ASN A 52 -3.44 -10.90 -7.04
N GLU A 53 -3.96 -10.04 -6.15
CA GLU A 53 -3.31 -9.66 -4.88
C GLU A 53 -3.05 -10.84 -3.93
N SER A 54 -3.73 -11.96 -4.09
CA SER A 54 -3.53 -13.16 -3.27
C SER A 54 -2.31 -13.99 -3.70
N VAL A 55 -1.74 -13.73 -4.87
CA VAL A 55 -0.56 -14.47 -5.36
C VAL A 55 0.66 -14.04 -4.54
N PRO A 56 1.35 -14.97 -3.85
CA PRO A 56 2.53 -14.63 -3.06
C PRO A 56 3.62 -13.99 -3.94
N PHE A 57 4.21 -12.90 -3.48
CA PHE A 57 5.28 -12.20 -4.22
C PHE A 57 6.44 -13.13 -4.64
N GLN A 58 6.81 -14.10 -3.81
CA GLN A 58 7.84 -15.10 -4.12
C GLN A 58 7.52 -15.90 -5.38
N LYS A 59 6.24 -16.22 -5.63
CA LYS A 59 5.82 -16.91 -6.86
C LYS A 59 5.99 -16.03 -8.10
N VAL A 60 5.79 -14.73 -7.95
CA VAL A 60 6.06 -13.75 -9.02
C VAL A 60 7.56 -13.69 -9.32
N VAL A 61 8.41 -13.65 -8.29
CA VAL A 61 9.88 -13.66 -8.46
C VAL A 61 10.36 -14.94 -9.16
N GLU A 62 9.82 -16.10 -8.74
CA GLU A 62 10.09 -17.40 -9.37
C GLU A 62 9.70 -17.40 -10.86
N ALA A 63 8.50 -16.92 -11.18
CA ALA A 63 7.99 -16.88 -12.56
C ALA A 63 8.76 -15.91 -13.47
N LEU A 64 9.28 -14.81 -12.92
CA LEU A 64 10.10 -13.84 -13.66
C LEU A 64 11.55 -14.31 -13.89
N GLY A 65 12.00 -15.36 -13.20
CA GLY A 65 13.36 -15.89 -13.37
C GLY A 65 14.48 -14.92 -13.01
N VAL A 66 14.21 -13.93 -12.14
CA VAL A 66 15.20 -12.88 -11.82
C VAL A 66 16.34 -13.46 -10.97
N THR A 67 17.59 -13.18 -11.37
CA THR A 67 18.77 -13.55 -10.59
C THR A 67 18.77 -12.82 -9.26
N ARG A 68 18.92 -13.57 -8.16
CA ARG A 68 18.98 -12.98 -6.82
C ARG A 68 20.30 -12.25 -6.61
N ASP A 69 20.20 -10.97 -6.26
CA ASP A 69 21.29 -10.14 -5.76
C ASP A 69 20.98 -9.75 -4.31
N ARG A 70 21.91 -9.96 -3.39
CA ARG A 70 21.70 -9.62 -1.96
C ARG A 70 21.72 -8.11 -1.70
N SER A 71 22.21 -7.33 -2.65
CA SER A 71 22.35 -5.88 -2.55
C SER A 71 21.09 -5.13 -2.99
N ARG A 72 20.11 -5.83 -3.59
CA ARG A 72 18.93 -5.23 -4.23
C ARG A 72 17.69 -6.08 -4.04
N HIS A 73 16.53 -5.42 -4.05
CA HIS A 73 15.26 -6.12 -4.09
C HIS A 73 14.98 -6.64 -5.52
N PRO A 74 14.45 -7.87 -5.70
CA PRO A 74 14.54 -8.62 -6.96
C PRO A 74 13.73 -8.04 -8.12
N VAL A 75 12.65 -7.30 -7.87
CA VAL A 75 11.72 -6.85 -8.94
C VAL A 75 11.61 -5.33 -9.04
N PHE A 76 11.78 -4.63 -7.93
CA PHE A 76 11.66 -3.17 -7.84
C PHE A 76 12.50 -2.68 -6.68
N GLN A 77 12.90 -1.41 -6.70
CA GLN A 77 13.74 -0.82 -5.65
C GLN A 77 13.03 0.29 -4.87
N VAL A 78 11.88 0.77 -5.36
CA VAL A 78 11.05 1.77 -4.69
C VAL A 78 9.75 1.12 -4.22
N CYS A 79 9.39 1.31 -2.96
CA CYS A 79 8.12 0.88 -2.39
C CYS A 79 7.25 2.10 -2.03
N PHE A 80 5.96 2.01 -2.31
CA PHE A 80 4.96 3.01 -1.93
C PHE A 80 3.93 2.35 -1.00
N GLY A 81 3.82 2.86 0.21
CA GLY A 81 2.81 2.48 1.20
C GLY A 81 1.84 3.64 1.42
N SER A 82 0.56 3.30 1.55
CA SER A 82 -0.48 4.24 1.98
C SER A 82 -1.29 3.50 3.03
N ASP A 83 -1.25 3.98 4.27
CA ASP A 83 -2.09 3.46 5.34
C ASP A 83 -3.31 4.37 5.46
N ASP A 84 -4.50 3.77 5.35
CA ASP A 84 -5.76 4.46 5.61
C ASP A 84 -6.00 4.47 7.12
N THR A 85 -5.16 5.20 7.84
CA THR A 85 -5.45 5.52 9.23
C THR A 85 -6.50 6.62 9.21
N ALA A 86 -7.77 6.25 9.36
CA ALA A 86 -8.77 7.17 9.85
C ALA A 86 -8.29 7.66 11.22
N VAL A 87 -7.62 8.82 11.24
CA VAL A 87 -7.40 9.56 12.47
C VAL A 87 -8.78 9.93 12.98
N ASN A 88 -9.30 9.14 13.91
CA ASN A 88 -10.48 9.51 14.68
C ASN A 88 -10.03 10.59 15.67
N GLU A 89 -9.81 11.81 15.16
CA GLU A 89 -9.68 13.00 15.97
C GLU A 89 -11.02 13.31 16.60
N LYS A 90 -11.38 12.56 17.65
CA LYS A 90 -11.91 13.23 18.82
C LYS A 90 -10.71 13.73 19.62
N LEU A 91 -10.01 14.73 19.06
CA LEU A 91 -9.16 15.62 19.83
C LEU A 91 -10.09 16.39 20.76
N SER A 92 -10.41 15.77 21.90
CA SER A 92 -10.94 16.48 23.04
C SER A 92 -9.82 17.37 23.54
N PHE A 93 -9.78 18.62 23.05
CA PHE A 93 -9.14 19.69 23.80
C PHE A 93 -9.84 19.70 25.16
N GLY A 94 -9.14 19.22 26.19
CA GLY A 94 -9.62 19.37 27.56
C GLY A 94 -9.97 20.83 27.75
N GLU A 95 -11.22 21.11 28.13
CA GLU A 95 -11.62 22.43 28.58
C GLU A 95 -10.56 22.89 29.58
N ALA A 96 -9.86 23.97 29.25
CA ALA A 96 -9.00 24.63 30.19
C ALA A 96 -9.89 25.04 31.36
N SER A 97 -9.81 24.30 32.45
CA SER A 97 -10.39 24.66 33.73
C SER A 97 -9.79 26.01 34.12
N HIS A 98 -10.56 27.07 33.90
CA HIS A 98 -10.29 28.37 34.48
C HIS A 98 -10.46 28.20 36.00
N PRO A 99 -9.42 28.36 36.83
CA PRO A 99 -9.65 28.56 38.25
C PRO A 99 -10.07 30.02 38.38
N ALA A 100 -11.37 30.29 38.32
CA ALA A 100 -11.90 31.57 38.81
C ALA A 100 -11.70 31.55 40.33
N GLY A 101 -10.55 32.09 40.74
CA GLY A 101 -10.18 32.30 42.12
C GLY A 101 -11.25 33.10 42.85
N THR A 102 -11.48 32.66 44.06
CA THR A 102 -12.25 33.31 45.11
C THR A 102 -11.65 34.69 45.40
N LYS A 103 -12.42 35.76 45.20
CA LYS A 103 -12.74 36.82 46.18
C LYS A 103 -13.55 37.94 45.52
#